data_AF-A0A365YDM0-F1
#
_entry.id   AF-A0A365YDM0-F1
#
_cell.length_a   1.000
_cell.length_b   1.000
_cell.length_c   1.000
_cell.angle_alpha   90.00
_cell.angle_beta   90.00
_cell.angle_gamma   90.00
#
_symmetry.space_group_name_H-M   'P 1'
#
loop_
_entity.id
_entity.type
_entity.pdbx_description
1 polymer ?
#
loop_
_entity_poly.entity_id
_entity_poly.type
_entity_poly.pdbx_seq_one_letter_code
_entity_poly.pdbx_strand_id
1 'polypeptide(L)' 'MARTKKKFSELSPIARAAAIVAGVIEVALFAAAQIDIYRRRPEQIHGSKGLWVGLCFINILGPLSYFRFGRKKPQD' A
#
# COMPACT_ATOMS: atom_id res chain seq x y z
N MET A 1 14.96 1.23 31.28
CA MET A 1 15.80 0.31 30.46
C MET A 1 15.70 0.74 29.01
N ALA A 2 16.80 1.17 28.39
CA ALA A 2 16.80 1.54 26.97
C ALA A 2 16.62 0.28 26.12
N ARG A 3 15.60 0.26 25.23
CA ARG A 3 15.49 -0.81 24.22
C ARG A 3 16.67 -0.68 23.27
N THR A 4 17.66 -1.56 23.36
CA THR A 4 18.70 -1.70 22.33
C THR A 4 18.01 -1.97 20.99
N LYS A 5 18.12 -1.05 20.04
CA LYS A 5 17.61 -1.26 18.68
C LYS A 5 18.46 -2.39 18.07
N LYS A 6 17.88 -3.58 17.95
CA LYS A 6 18.53 -4.70 17.25
C LYS A 6 18.87 -4.27 15.83
N LYS A 7 20.12 -4.49 15.42
CA LYS A 7 20.53 -4.24 14.03
C LYS A 7 19.87 -5.28 13.13
N PHE A 8 19.63 -4.93 11.88
CA PHE A 8 19.01 -5.83 10.90
C PHE A 8 19.79 -7.15 10.73
N SER A 9 21.12 -7.10 10.87
CA SER A 9 22.02 -8.25 10.86
C SER A 9 21.90 -9.17 12.08
N GLU A 10 21.28 -8.69 13.17
CA GLU A 10 21.06 -9.45 14.42
C GLU A 10 19.66 -10.08 14.46
N LEU A 11 18.86 -9.91 13.41
CA LEU A 11 17.57 -10.56 13.26
C LEU A 11 17.75 -12.04 12.90
N SER A 12 16.88 -12.89 13.46
CA SER A 12 16.73 -14.27 12.98
C SER A 12 16.48 -14.27 11.46
N PRO A 13 17.02 -15.24 10.70
CA PRO A 13 16.79 -15.35 9.26
C PRO A 13 15.30 -15.25 8.87
N ILE A 14 14.40 -15.80 9.71
CA ILE A 14 12.95 -15.74 9.51
C ILE A 14 12.44 -14.30 9.61
N ALA A 15 12.87 -13.55 10.63
CA ALA A 15 12.46 -12.16 10.81
C ALA A 15 12.98 -11.26 9.67
N ARG A 16 14.21 -11.54 9.18
CA ARG A 16 14.79 -10.84 8.04
C ARG A 16 14.00 -11.11 6.75
N ALA A 17 13.65 -12.38 6.50
CA ALA A 17 12.83 -12.77 5.37
C ALA A 17 11.44 -12.13 5.43
N ALA A 18 10.79 -12.16 6.61
CA ALA A 18 9.48 -11.54 6.80
C ALA A 18 9.51 -10.02 6.50
N ALA A 19 10.55 -9.31 6.93
CA ALA A 19 10.71 -7.88 6.64
C ALA A 19 10.86 -7.61 5.13
N ILE A 20 11.64 -8.43 4.42
CA ILE A 20 11.81 -8.32 2.97
C ILE A 20 10.46 -8.57 2.27
N VAL A 21 9.76 -9.65 2.63
CA VAL A 21 8.46 -9.99 2.05
C VAL A 21 7.45 -8.87 2.29
N ALA A 22 7.39 -8.32 3.50
CA ALA A 22 6.52 -7.19 3.81
C ALA A 22 6.83 -5.96 2.95
N GLY A 23 8.11 -5.62 2.79
CA GLY A 23 8.52 -4.50 1.92
C GLY A 23 8.15 -4.72 0.44
N VAL A 24 8.32 -5.95 -0.07
CA VAL A 24 7.90 -6.30 -1.44
C VAL A 24 6.39 -6.16 -1.60
N ILE A 25 5.61 -6.63 -0.63
CA ILE A 25 4.14 -6.50 -0.65
C ILE A 25 3.74 -5.02 -0.65
N GLU A 26 4.38 -4.19 0.18
CA GLU A 26 4.08 -2.76 0.26
C GLU A 26 4.32 -2.05 -1.08
N VAL A 27 5.49 -2.27 -1.70
CA VAL A 27 5.84 -1.67 -3.00
C VAL A 27 4.90 -2.18 -4.11
N ALA A 28 4.61 -3.47 -4.13
CA ALA A 28 3.70 -4.05 -5.11
C ALA A 28 2.28 -3.51 -4.96
N LEU A 29 1.78 -3.37 -3.72
CA LEU A 29 0.45 -2.83 -3.44
C LEU A 29 0.37 -1.35 -3.84
N PHE A 30 1.39 -0.56 -3.54
CA PHE A 30 1.48 0.83 -3.96
C PHE A 30 1.45 0.97 -5.49
N ALA A 31 2.29 0.22 -6.21
CA ALA A 31 2.32 0.22 -7.67
C ALA A 31 0.97 -0.20 -8.26
N ALA A 32 0.36 -1.27 -7.71
CA ALA A 32 -0.94 -1.74 -8.14
C ALA A 32 -2.04 -0.69 -7.94
N ALA A 33 -2.04 0.04 -6.82
CA ALA A 33 -3.00 1.10 -6.56
C ALA A 33 -2.86 2.24 -7.58
N GLN A 34 -1.64 2.69 -7.85
CA GLN A 34 -1.38 3.75 -8.82
C GLN A 34 -1.82 3.35 -10.24
N ILE A 35 -1.48 2.12 -10.67
CA ILE A 35 -1.89 1.59 -11.98
C ILE A 35 -3.41 1.51 -12.08
N ASP A 36 -4.08 1.04 -11.02
CA ASP A 36 -5.53 0.90 -11.02
C ASP A 36 -6.25 2.27 -11.03
N ILE A 37 -5.77 3.26 -10.27
CA ILE A 37 -6.30 4.63 -10.30
C ILE A 37 -6.13 5.25 -11.69
N TYR A 38 -4.97 5.00 -12.32
CA TYR A 38 -4.68 5.52 -13.65
C TYR A 38 -5.62 4.90 -14.70
N ARG A 39 -5.77 3.57 -14.68
CA ARG A 39 -6.57 2.81 -15.66
C ARG A 39 -8.08 3.00 -15.50
N ARG A 40 -8.60 3.10 -14.27
CA ARG A 40 -10.05 3.26 -14.04
C ARG A 40 -10.53 4.64 -14.46
N ARG A 41 -11.74 4.73 -15.01
CA ARG A 41 -12.33 6.03 -15.30
C ARG A 41 -12.81 6.71 -14.00
N PRO A 42 -12.90 8.06 -13.93
CA PRO A 42 -13.31 8.77 -12.73
C PRO A 42 -14.65 8.30 -12.15
N GLU A 43 -15.57 7.83 -13.00
CA GLU A 43 -16.90 7.38 -12.59
C GLU A 43 -16.85 6.08 -11.78
N GLN A 44 -15.77 5.29 -11.93
CA GLN A 44 -15.54 4.02 -11.24
C GLN A 44 -14.76 4.19 -9.93
N ILE A 45 -14.49 5.43 -9.51
CA ILE A 45 -13.76 5.76 -8.30
C ILE A 45 -14.64 6.64 -7.39
N HIS A 46 -14.57 6.41 -6.08
CA HIS A 46 -15.22 7.26 -5.09
C HIS A 46 -14.41 8.54 -4.87
N GLY A 47 -14.77 9.64 -5.53
CA GLY A 47 -14.08 10.93 -5.39
C GLY A 47 -13.02 11.16 -6.47
N SER A 48 -12.12 12.12 -6.27
CA SER A 48 -11.14 12.50 -7.28
C SER A 48 -9.95 11.54 -7.32
N LYS A 49 -9.40 11.31 -8.52
CA LYS A 49 -8.19 10.49 -8.70
C LYS A 49 -7.00 11.03 -7.91
N GLY A 50 -6.82 12.36 -7.91
CA GLY A 50 -5.73 13.02 -7.21
C GLY A 50 -5.75 12.78 -5.70
N LEU A 51 -6.94 12.73 -5.09
CA LEU A 51 -7.09 12.40 -3.67
C LEU A 51 -6.54 11.00 -3.38
N TRP A 52 -6.94 10.00 -4.17
CA TRP A 52 -6.48 8.62 -3.96
C TRP A 52 -5.00 8.44 -4.24
N VAL A 53 -4.45 9.12 -5.24
CA VAL A 53 -3.01 9.16 -5.48
C VAL A 53 -2.29 9.73 -4.25
N GLY A 54 -2.76 10.86 -3.71
CA GLY A 54 -2.19 11.48 -2.52
C GLY A 54 -2.27 10.57 -1.29
N LEU A 55 -3.42 9.92 -1.06
CA LEU A 55 -3.60 8.98 0.05
C LEU A 55 -2.65 7.80 -0.05
N CYS A 56 -2.35 7.29 -1.25
CA CYS A 56 -1.42 6.17 -1.45
C CYS A 56 0.00 6.45 -0.94
N PHE A 57 0.41 7.71 -0.73
CA PHE A 57 1.72 8.04 -0.15
C PHE A 57 1.78 7.84 1.38
N ILE A 58 0.67 7.58 2.04
CA ILE A 58 0.62 7.31 3.49
C ILE A 58 0.90 5.83 3.75
N ASN A 59 2.16 5.41 3.58
CA ASN A 59 2.63 4.02 3.74
C ASN A 59 1.65 2.99 3.13
N ILE A 60 1.60 1.78 3.67
CA ILE A 60 0.62 0.75 3.29
C ILE A 60 -0.86 1.13 3.51
N LEU A 61 -1.16 2.08 4.41
CA LEU A 61 -2.54 2.48 4.72
C LEU A 61 -3.22 3.15 3.52
N GLY A 62 -2.47 3.93 2.76
CA GLY A 62 -2.93 4.59 1.55
C GLY A 62 -3.49 3.64 0.51
N PRO A 63 -2.64 2.78 -0.09
CA PRO A 63 -3.07 1.80 -1.09
C PRO A 63 -4.17 0.88 -0.56
N LEU A 64 -4.07 0.43 0.70
CA LEU A 64 -5.09 -0.43 1.30
C LEU A 64 -6.46 0.25 1.39
N SER A 65 -6.50 1.52 1.79
CA SER A 65 -7.74 2.30 1.83
C SER A 65 -8.35 2.50 0.44
N TYR A 66 -7.52 2.69 -0.60
CA TYR A 66 -7.99 2.80 -1.97
C TYR A 66 -8.69 1.52 -2.45
N PHE A 67 -8.06 0.36 -2.26
CA PHE A 67 -8.67 -0.91 -2.67
C PHE A 67 -9.95 -1.20 -1.89
N ARG A 68 -10.03 -0.77 -0.62
CA ARG A 68 -11.18 -1.05 0.24
C ARG A 68 -12.36 -0.11 0.04
N PHE A 69 -12.09 1.18 -0.22
CA PHE A 69 -13.12 2.24 -0.25
C PHE A 69 -13.10 3.07 -1.54
N GLY A 70 -11.96 3.19 -2.21
CA GLY A 70 -11.81 4.03 -3.40
C GLY A 70 -12.41 3.44 -4.67
N ARG A 71 -12.58 2.12 -4.75
CA ARG A 71 -13.19 1.46 -5.91
C ARG A 71 -14.71 1.48 -5.83
N LYS A 72 -15.36 1.96 -6.89
CA LYS A 72 -16.78 1.66 -7.15
C LYS A 72 -16.87 0.35 -7.92
N LYS A 73 -17.78 -0.53 -7.49
CA LYS A 73 -18.18 -1.68 -8.32
C LYS A 73 -18.92 -1.14 -9.55
N PRO A 74 -18.77 -1.76 -10.74
CA PRO A 74 -19.69 -1.49 -11.83
C PRO A 74 -21.11 -1.69 -11.29
N GLN A 75 -21.94 -0.65 -11.34
CA GLN A 75 -23.37 -0.84 -11.27
C GLN A 75 -23.76 -1.45 -12.61
N ASP A 76 -24.13 -2.73 -12.59
CA ASP A 76 -24.99 -3.30 -13.63
C ASP A 76 -26.40 -2.71 -13.50
#